data_AF-A0A419R6G4-F1
#
_entry.id   AF-A0A419R6G4-F1
#
_cell.length_a   1.000
_cell.length_b   1.000
_cell.length_c   1.000
_cell.angle_alpha   90.00
_cell.angle_beta   90.00
_cell.angle_gamma   90.00
#
_symmetry.space_group_name_H-M   'P 1'
#
loop_
_entity.id
_entity.type
_entity.pdbx_description
1 polymer ?
#
loop_
_entity_poly.entity_id
_entity_poly.type
_entity_poly.pdbx_seq_one_letter_code
_entity_poly.pdbx_strand_id
1 'polypeptide(L)'
;VDPSSQELGPPTIPGRFTADERGFSRAFTFSDMLTVNFNVFGAKPPVRIGDHIKSGSRVFTPLREAPLIQKEKPIGGAQPLKHGKGPIPAAFAKPEELKHTDRSVLSPIELDLWDKAGWHGTAFMGYDGMPGPILALHFRDADASRRIFEDWISRWGREGSDENLRISIVTGVSVKHPFAYSMHIGPVYRTRDERSGITFTTLSRYMRLDASTPDNLNGFLGAYQKAGTFAFAPAVAVPGKPFPVPMLDLIQPRRRLEVRPAWTIDENDPDMSVIQDDDDPFIPDGQTDPPVRRAIAKMREFRSGKA
;
A
#
# COMPACT_ATOMS: atom_id res chain seq x y z
N VAL A 1 22.73 -59.37 -32.67
CA VAL A 1 21.95 -59.04 -33.87
C VAL A 1 20.49 -59.18 -33.48
N ASP A 2 19.65 -58.16 -33.39
CA ASP A 2 19.77 -56.71 -33.25
C ASP A 2 18.44 -56.31 -32.57
N PRO A 3 18.41 -55.41 -31.58
CA PRO A 3 17.24 -55.10 -30.77
C PRO A 3 16.49 -53.89 -31.36
N SER A 4 15.20 -54.07 -31.67
CA SER A 4 14.32 -52.95 -32.01
C SER A 4 12.98 -53.13 -31.34
N SER A 5 12.84 -52.55 -30.13
CA SER A 5 11.63 -51.88 -29.62
C SER A 5 11.76 -51.67 -28.11
N GLN A 6 12.43 -50.60 -27.70
CA GLN A 6 12.19 -49.99 -26.40
C GLN A 6 11.28 -48.78 -26.61
N GLU A 7 10.11 -48.82 -25.97
CA GLU A 7 9.20 -47.70 -25.83
C GLU A 7 9.90 -46.55 -25.10
N LEU A 8 9.99 -45.40 -25.76
CA LEU A 8 10.45 -44.15 -25.16
C LEU A 8 9.32 -43.58 -24.29
N GLY A 9 9.62 -43.34 -23.01
CA GLY A 9 8.72 -42.78 -22.01
C GLY A 9 8.24 -41.35 -22.30
N PRO A 10 7.39 -40.78 -21.43
CA PRO A 10 6.76 -39.47 -21.66
C PRO A 10 7.82 -38.37 -21.80
N PRO A 11 7.61 -37.40 -22.71
CA PRO A 11 8.60 -36.39 -23.02
C PRO A 11 8.92 -35.55 -21.77
N THR A 12 10.22 -35.42 -21.53
CA THR A 12 10.79 -34.56 -20.51
C THR A 12 10.30 -33.11 -20.69
N ILE A 13 10.27 -32.36 -19.59
CA ILE A 13 9.76 -30.99 -19.42
C ILE A 13 10.11 -29.97 -20.55
N PRO A 14 11.22 -30.07 -21.32
CA PRO A 14 11.50 -29.08 -22.37
C PRO A 14 10.51 -29.13 -23.56
N GLY A 15 9.86 -30.27 -23.83
CA GLY A 15 9.07 -30.47 -25.04
C GLY A 15 7.74 -29.69 -25.11
N ARG A 16 7.23 -29.20 -23.98
CA ARG A 16 5.96 -28.46 -23.92
C ARG A 16 6.11 -26.96 -24.16
N PHE A 17 7.27 -26.36 -23.87
CA PHE A 17 7.53 -24.93 -24.10
C PHE A 17 7.79 -24.59 -25.56
N THR A 18 8.23 -25.57 -26.36
CA THR A 18 8.65 -25.35 -27.75
C THR A 18 7.52 -25.38 -28.77
N ALA A 19 6.35 -25.91 -28.40
CA ALA A 19 5.29 -26.19 -29.37
C ALA A 19 4.36 -25.00 -29.65
N ASP A 20 4.12 -24.12 -28.66
CA ASP A 20 3.05 -23.09 -28.78
C ASP A 20 3.55 -21.65 -28.62
N GLU A 21 4.65 -21.43 -27.91
CA GLU A 21 5.30 -20.14 -27.89
C GLU A 21 6.46 -20.16 -28.89
N ARG A 22 6.48 -19.20 -29.81
CA ARG A 22 7.67 -18.89 -30.62
C ARG A 22 8.85 -18.40 -29.75
N GLY A 23 9.00 -18.90 -28.53
CA GLY A 23 10.01 -18.54 -27.54
C GLY A 23 11.41 -18.75 -28.06
N PHE A 24 11.66 -19.82 -28.83
CA PHE A 24 12.98 -20.02 -29.45
C PHE A 24 13.27 -18.99 -30.55
N SER A 25 12.28 -18.64 -31.36
CA SER A 25 12.41 -17.59 -32.39
C SER A 25 12.57 -16.20 -31.76
N ARG A 26 11.86 -15.91 -30.67
CA ARG A 26 12.02 -14.67 -29.89
C ARG A 26 13.38 -14.62 -29.20
N ALA A 27 13.83 -15.72 -28.59
CA ALA A 27 15.16 -15.82 -28.00
C ALA A 27 16.26 -15.58 -29.04
N PHE A 28 16.07 -16.07 -30.27
CA PHE A 28 16.97 -15.77 -31.38
C PHE A 28 16.98 -14.28 -31.75
N THR A 29 15.81 -13.64 -31.84
CA THR A 29 15.68 -12.19 -32.05
C THR A 29 16.29 -11.37 -30.90
N PHE A 30 16.17 -11.84 -29.65
CA PHE A 30 16.82 -11.24 -28.49
C PHE A 30 18.35 -11.46 -28.48
N SER A 31 18.84 -12.57 -29.03
CA SER A 31 20.27 -12.83 -29.14
C SER A 31 20.93 -11.96 -30.21
N ASP A 32 20.17 -11.56 -31.23
CA ASP A 32 20.63 -10.69 -32.32
C ASP A 32 20.02 -9.27 -32.23
N MET A 33 19.91 -8.73 -31.01
CA MET A 33 19.42 -7.37 -30.77
C MET A 33 20.23 -6.31 -31.51
N LEU A 34 21.52 -6.55 -31.78
CA LEU A 34 22.38 -5.60 -32.47
C LEU A 34 21.99 -5.47 -33.96
N THR A 35 21.76 -6.58 -34.66
CA THR A 35 21.33 -6.54 -36.07
C THR A 35 19.91 -6.02 -36.21
N VAL A 36 19.00 -6.39 -35.30
CA VAL A 36 17.63 -5.85 -35.29
C VAL A 36 17.63 -4.34 -35.05
N ASN A 37 18.39 -3.86 -34.06
CA ASN A 37 18.53 -2.42 -33.83
C ASN A 37 19.15 -1.71 -35.04
N PHE A 38 20.18 -2.31 -35.65
CA PHE A 38 20.80 -1.77 -36.85
C PHE A 38 19.82 -1.67 -38.03
N ASN A 39 18.98 -2.68 -38.23
CA ASN A 39 18.02 -2.69 -39.33
C ASN A 39 16.87 -1.69 -39.11
N VAL A 40 16.43 -1.49 -37.87
CA VAL A 40 15.32 -0.57 -37.55
C VAL A 40 15.78 0.87 -37.44
N PHE A 41 16.93 1.12 -36.79
CA PHE A 41 17.39 2.45 -36.41
C PHE A 41 18.68 2.89 -37.13
N GLY A 42 19.29 2.01 -37.94
CA GLY A 42 20.54 2.26 -38.65
C GLY A 42 21.79 2.03 -37.79
N ALA A 43 22.96 2.22 -38.40
CA ALA A 43 24.27 2.01 -37.78
C ALA A 43 24.57 2.88 -36.54
N LYS A 44 23.87 4.01 -36.43
CA LYS A 44 24.00 4.96 -35.32
C LYS A 44 22.59 5.30 -34.84
N PRO A 45 21.96 4.39 -34.08
CA PRO A 45 20.62 4.64 -33.57
C PRO A 45 20.64 5.86 -32.65
N PRO A 46 19.68 6.79 -32.75
CA PRO A 46 19.46 7.77 -31.71
C PRO A 46 18.98 7.03 -30.44
N VAL A 47 19.82 7.01 -29.40
CA VAL A 47 19.53 6.27 -28.14
C VAL A 47 18.97 7.22 -27.08
N ARG A 48 19.39 8.48 -27.13
CA ARG A 48 18.94 9.51 -26.20
C ARG A 48 17.78 10.27 -26.82
N ILE A 49 16.84 10.72 -25.98
CA ILE A 49 15.76 11.63 -26.40
C ILE A 49 16.31 12.84 -27.16
N GLY A 50 17.48 13.35 -26.74
CA GLY A 50 18.17 14.45 -27.40
C GLY A 50 18.60 14.17 -28.84
N ASP A 51 18.93 12.92 -29.17
CA ASP A 51 19.37 12.52 -30.52
C ASP A 51 18.21 12.60 -31.55
N HIS A 52 16.97 12.62 -31.06
CA HIS A 52 15.77 12.81 -31.88
C HIS A 52 15.40 14.29 -32.08
N ILE A 53 16.05 15.22 -31.37
CA ILE A 53 15.80 16.66 -31.50
C ILE A 53 16.60 17.17 -32.71
N LYS A 54 15.91 17.45 -33.81
CA LYS A 54 16.52 17.90 -35.07
C LYS A 54 16.54 19.44 -35.13
N SER A 55 17.44 20.01 -35.93
CA SER A 55 17.41 21.44 -36.25
C SER A 55 16.07 21.81 -36.88
N GLY A 56 15.32 22.71 -36.25
CA GLY A 56 13.96 23.07 -36.67
C GLY A 56 12.83 22.30 -35.96
N SER A 57 13.14 21.44 -34.98
CA SER A 57 12.12 20.84 -34.11
C SER A 57 11.30 21.93 -33.40
N ARG A 58 9.97 21.80 -33.49
CA ARG A 58 9.05 22.71 -32.81
C ARG A 58 9.11 22.48 -31.30
N VAL A 59 9.51 23.52 -30.57
CA VAL A 59 9.47 23.51 -29.11
C VAL A 59 8.05 23.82 -28.67
N PHE A 60 7.45 22.91 -27.92
CA PHE A 60 6.17 23.14 -27.26
C PHE A 60 6.43 23.49 -25.80
N THR A 61 6.22 24.76 -25.44
CA THR A 61 6.26 25.17 -24.04
C THR A 61 5.15 24.44 -23.29
N PRO A 62 5.43 23.84 -22.12
CA PRO A 62 4.39 23.26 -21.27
C PRO A 62 3.31 24.30 -21.00
N LEU A 63 2.07 24.03 -21.43
CA LEU A 63 0.94 24.95 -21.23
C LEU A 63 0.45 24.94 -19.78
N ARG A 64 0.91 24.00 -18.95
CA ARG A 64 0.51 23.85 -17.57
C ARG A 64 1.58 24.43 -16.65
N GLU A 65 1.19 25.38 -15.81
CA GLU A 65 2.07 26.02 -14.81
C GLU A 65 2.14 25.21 -13.50
N ALA A 66 1.28 24.20 -13.34
CA ALA A 66 1.19 23.35 -12.16
C ALA A 66 1.14 21.85 -12.54
N PRO A 67 1.32 20.91 -11.62
CA PRO A 67 1.11 19.48 -11.90
C PRO A 67 -0.34 19.16 -12.30
N LEU A 68 -0.56 18.10 -13.08
CA LEU A 68 -1.91 17.58 -13.32
C LEU A 68 -2.41 16.88 -12.06
N ILE A 69 -3.35 17.51 -11.35
CA ILE A 69 -4.07 16.84 -10.27
C ILE A 69 -5.35 16.26 -10.88
N GLN A 70 -5.40 14.94 -11.04
CA GLN A 70 -6.66 14.28 -11.40
C GLN A 70 -7.56 14.30 -10.17
N LYS A 71 -8.63 15.10 -10.22
CA LYS A 71 -9.66 15.09 -9.18
C LYS A 71 -10.43 13.78 -9.27
N GLU A 72 -10.14 12.88 -8.33
CA GLU A 72 -10.91 11.67 -8.13
C GLU A 72 -12.29 12.06 -7.60
N LYS A 73 -13.35 11.40 -8.09
CA LYS A 73 -14.67 11.58 -7.50
C LYS A 73 -14.67 10.91 -6.13
N PRO A 74 -15.18 11.57 -5.08
CA PRO A 74 -15.42 10.93 -3.79
C PRO A 74 -16.21 9.63 -3.99
N ILE A 75 -15.72 8.53 -3.42
CA ILE A 75 -16.23 7.19 -3.66
C ILE A 75 -17.51 6.95 -2.83
N GLY A 76 -18.60 7.69 -3.09
CA GLY A 76 -19.86 7.47 -2.35
C GLY A 76 -20.45 6.06 -2.56
N GLY A 77 -21.18 5.51 -1.60
CA GLY A 77 -22.08 4.35 -1.82
C GLY A 77 -21.46 2.96 -2.02
N ALA A 78 -20.19 2.74 -1.68
CA ALA A 78 -19.57 1.41 -1.74
C ALA A 78 -19.81 0.59 -0.47
N GLN A 79 -19.98 -0.74 -0.62
CA GLN A 79 -20.04 -1.65 0.51
C GLN A 79 -18.62 -2.01 0.99
N PRO A 80 -18.43 -2.32 2.29
CA PRO A 80 -17.18 -2.89 2.78
C PRO A 80 -16.83 -4.18 2.03
N LEU A 81 -15.57 -4.34 1.64
CA LEU A 81 -15.11 -5.61 1.07
C LEU A 81 -15.28 -6.74 2.09
N LYS A 82 -15.69 -7.92 1.62
CA LYS A 82 -15.61 -9.15 2.41
C LYS A 82 -14.30 -9.84 2.06
N HIS A 83 -13.50 -10.16 3.08
CA HIS A 83 -12.25 -10.88 2.88
C HIS A 83 -12.56 -12.31 2.41
N GLY A 84 -11.86 -12.75 1.36
CA GLY A 84 -11.93 -14.14 0.91
C GLY A 84 -11.39 -15.09 1.99
N LYS A 85 -11.80 -16.34 1.96
CA LYS A 85 -11.27 -17.40 2.82
C LYS A 85 -10.49 -18.42 2.00
N GLY A 86 -9.39 -18.93 2.55
CA GLY A 86 -8.59 -19.96 1.90
C GLY A 86 -7.68 -19.40 0.80
N PRO A 87 -7.21 -20.26 -0.11
CA PRO A 87 -6.20 -19.92 -1.11
C PRO A 87 -6.73 -18.92 -2.14
N ILE A 88 -5.80 -18.26 -2.83
CA ILE A 88 -6.09 -17.36 -3.94
C ILE A 88 -6.94 -18.13 -4.98
N PRO A 89 -8.09 -17.58 -5.43
CA PRO A 89 -8.92 -18.25 -6.44
C PRO A 89 -8.11 -18.54 -7.71
N ALA A 90 -8.35 -19.68 -8.36
CA ALA A 90 -7.57 -20.12 -9.52
C ALA A 90 -7.50 -19.08 -10.65
N ALA A 91 -8.54 -18.27 -10.82
CA ALA A 91 -8.57 -17.16 -11.79
C ALA A 91 -7.48 -16.10 -11.57
N PHE A 92 -6.92 -16.01 -10.35
CA PHE A 92 -5.85 -15.08 -9.96
C PHE A 92 -4.55 -15.78 -9.59
N ALA A 93 -4.49 -17.12 -9.71
CA ALA A 93 -3.33 -17.91 -9.30
C ALA A 93 -2.10 -17.74 -10.22
N LYS A 94 -2.30 -17.15 -11.41
CA LYS A 94 -1.24 -16.88 -12.39
C LYS A 94 -1.21 -15.39 -12.76
N PRO A 95 -0.58 -14.55 -11.93
CA PRO A 95 -0.52 -13.11 -12.16
C PRO A 95 0.02 -12.78 -13.56
N GLU A 96 1.01 -13.51 -14.06
CA GLU A 96 1.63 -13.34 -15.38
C GLU A 96 0.66 -13.44 -16.57
N GLU A 97 -0.48 -14.13 -16.42
CA GLU A 97 -1.50 -14.25 -17.47
C GLU A 97 -2.48 -13.06 -17.49
N LEU A 98 -2.47 -12.19 -16.47
CA LEU A 98 -3.33 -11.00 -16.38
C LEU A 98 -2.82 -9.86 -17.26
N LYS A 99 -3.71 -9.24 -18.04
CA LYS A 99 -3.34 -8.09 -18.89
C LYS A 99 -3.07 -6.87 -18.03
N HIS A 100 -2.26 -5.95 -18.54
CA HIS A 100 -2.03 -4.65 -17.90
C HIS A 100 -3.34 -3.86 -17.70
N THR A 101 -4.33 -4.02 -18.58
CA THR A 101 -5.66 -3.40 -18.45
C THR A 101 -6.49 -3.95 -17.30
N ASP A 102 -6.13 -5.14 -16.81
CA ASP A 102 -6.81 -5.85 -15.73
C ASP A 102 -6.12 -5.59 -14.39
N ARG A 103 -5.22 -4.59 -14.36
CA ARG A 103 -4.46 -4.18 -13.19
C ARG A 103 -4.65 -2.70 -12.90
N SER A 104 -4.87 -2.33 -11.65
CA SER A 104 -4.85 -0.94 -11.20
C SER A 104 -4.08 -0.77 -9.89
N VAL A 105 -3.66 0.45 -9.59
CA VAL A 105 -3.06 0.80 -8.31
C VAL A 105 -4.05 1.65 -7.55
N LEU A 106 -4.37 1.24 -6.33
CA LEU A 106 -5.21 1.99 -5.41
C LEU A 106 -4.33 2.49 -4.27
N SER A 107 -3.92 3.75 -4.31
CA SER A 107 -3.15 4.34 -3.22
C SER A 107 -3.44 5.82 -2.96
N PRO A 108 -3.63 6.21 -1.69
CA PRO A 108 -3.57 7.59 -1.26
C PRO A 108 -2.12 8.05 -1.02
N ILE A 109 -1.12 7.19 -1.12
CA ILE A 109 0.26 7.44 -0.70
C ILE A 109 1.16 7.54 -1.94
N GLU A 110 1.83 8.68 -2.09
CA GLU A 110 2.96 8.82 -3.02
C GLU A 110 4.24 8.38 -2.32
N LEU A 111 4.85 7.28 -2.80
CA LEU A 111 6.01 6.62 -2.16
C LEU A 111 7.16 7.57 -1.87
N ASP A 112 7.67 8.23 -2.90
CA ASP A 112 8.85 9.08 -2.81
C ASP A 112 8.61 10.28 -1.89
N LEU A 113 7.40 10.84 -1.93
CA LEU A 113 7.03 11.97 -1.09
C LEU A 113 6.87 11.56 0.36
N TRP A 114 6.27 10.39 0.63
CA TRP A 114 6.14 9.83 1.98
C TRP A 114 7.49 9.51 2.61
N ASP A 115 8.37 8.87 1.84
CA ASP A 115 9.70 8.48 2.31
C ASP A 115 10.56 9.72 2.56
N LYS A 116 10.46 10.75 1.70
CA LYS A 116 11.07 12.07 1.94
C LYS A 116 10.52 12.73 3.22
N ALA A 117 9.20 12.70 3.41
CA ALA A 117 8.58 13.28 4.60
C ALA A 117 9.08 12.63 5.90
N GLY A 118 9.46 11.35 5.84
CA GLY A 118 10.07 10.64 6.94
C GLY A 118 9.12 10.51 8.11
N TRP A 119 8.03 9.74 7.92
CA TRP A 119 7.09 9.45 9.00
C TRP A 119 7.82 8.82 10.19
N HIS A 120 7.72 9.45 11.35
CA HIS A 120 8.53 9.14 12.53
C HIS A 120 7.71 8.83 13.79
N GLY A 121 6.42 9.14 13.81
CA GLY A 121 5.57 8.84 14.95
C GLY A 121 4.14 9.28 14.77
N THR A 122 3.36 9.12 15.83
CA THR A 122 2.00 9.68 15.92
C THR A 122 1.87 10.39 17.26
N ALA A 123 1.28 11.58 17.25
CA ALA A 123 0.94 12.35 18.43
C ALA A 123 -0.57 12.37 18.62
N PHE A 124 -0.99 12.15 19.87
CA PHE A 124 -2.37 12.29 20.29
C PHE A 124 -2.49 13.52 21.18
N MET A 125 -3.43 14.41 20.87
CA MET A 125 -3.69 15.62 21.64
C MET A 125 -5.17 15.74 21.95
N GLY A 126 -5.48 16.03 23.21
CA GLY A 126 -6.85 16.17 23.69
C GLY A 126 -6.82 16.75 25.10
N TYR A 127 -7.60 17.80 25.35
CA TYR A 127 -7.82 18.33 26.68
C TYR A 127 -9.23 18.93 26.76
N ASP A 128 -9.74 19.08 27.99
CA ASP A 128 -11.06 19.65 28.24
C ASP A 128 -11.13 21.10 27.74
N GLY A 129 -12.00 21.36 26.76
CA GLY A 129 -12.16 22.66 26.11
C GLY A 129 -11.72 22.70 24.64
N MET A 130 -11.06 21.65 24.11
CA MET A 130 -10.92 21.49 22.66
C MET A 130 -12.21 20.96 22.02
N PRO A 131 -12.54 21.34 20.77
CA PRO A 131 -13.70 20.82 20.05
C PRO A 131 -13.69 19.29 19.84
N GLY A 132 -12.51 18.67 19.90
CA GLY A 132 -12.32 17.24 19.77
C GLY A 132 -10.84 16.87 19.86
N PRO A 133 -10.52 15.56 19.90
CA PRO A 133 -9.14 15.12 19.91
C PRO A 133 -8.47 15.28 18.54
N ILE A 134 -7.15 15.36 18.55
CA ILE A 134 -6.30 15.45 17.37
C ILE A 134 -5.43 14.18 17.30
N LEU A 135 -5.43 13.54 16.13
CA LEU A 135 -4.45 12.53 15.72
C LEU A 135 -3.52 13.20 14.72
N ALA A 136 -2.25 13.36 15.08
CA ALA A 136 -1.26 13.97 14.21
C ALA A 136 -0.15 13.00 13.82
N LEU A 137 0.12 12.88 12.51
CA LEU A 137 1.27 12.10 12.03
C LEU A 137 2.53 12.96 12.14
N HIS A 138 3.50 12.50 12.93
CA HIS A 138 4.76 13.18 13.13
C HIS A 138 5.74 12.85 12.00
N PHE A 139 6.13 13.86 11.23
CA PHE A 139 7.10 13.77 10.13
C PHE A 139 8.39 14.53 10.45
N ARG A 140 9.48 14.12 9.83
CA ARG A 140 10.80 14.78 9.96
C ARG A 140 10.91 16.00 9.05
N ASP A 141 10.35 15.95 7.84
CA ASP A 141 10.41 17.03 6.85
C ASP A 141 9.05 17.74 6.78
N ALA A 142 9.04 19.03 7.12
CA ALA A 142 7.84 19.86 7.19
C ALA A 142 7.25 20.16 5.80
N ASP A 143 8.09 20.44 4.81
CA ASP A 143 7.62 20.80 3.47
C ASP A 143 7.06 19.59 2.74
N ALA A 144 7.72 18.43 2.87
CA ALA A 144 7.26 17.19 2.28
C ALA A 144 5.95 16.71 2.92
N SER A 145 5.83 16.76 4.26
CA SER A 145 4.59 16.40 4.95
C SER A 145 3.43 17.35 4.66
N ARG A 146 3.70 18.66 4.55
CA ARG A 146 2.71 19.65 4.09
C ARG A 146 2.16 19.29 2.72
N ARG A 147 3.02 18.98 1.76
CA ARG A 147 2.62 18.59 0.39
C ARG A 147 1.71 17.36 0.40
N ILE A 148 1.99 16.33 1.19
CA ILE A 148 1.12 15.14 1.31
C ILE A 148 -0.31 15.54 1.70
N PHE A 149 -0.45 16.40 2.72
CA PHE A 149 -1.77 16.80 3.22
C PHE A 149 -2.46 17.80 2.29
N GLU A 150 -1.73 18.70 1.66
CA GLU A 150 -2.25 19.61 0.63
C GLU A 150 -2.74 18.83 -0.60
N ASP A 151 -2.01 17.80 -1.02
CA ASP A 151 -2.40 16.92 -2.13
C ASP A 151 -3.69 16.17 -1.81
N TRP A 152 -3.83 15.63 -0.58
CA TRP A 152 -5.08 15.02 -0.14
C TRP A 152 -6.25 16.01 -0.10
N ILE A 153 -6.04 17.21 0.42
CA ILE A 153 -7.06 18.28 0.44
C ILE A 153 -7.44 18.68 -0.99
N SER A 154 -6.47 18.77 -1.90
CA SER A 154 -6.69 19.13 -3.31
C SER A 154 -7.48 18.04 -4.06
N ARG A 155 -7.16 16.76 -3.80
CA ARG A 155 -7.80 15.60 -4.44
C ARG A 155 -9.23 15.38 -3.95
N TRP A 156 -9.47 15.44 -2.64
CA TRP A 156 -10.74 15.00 -2.05
C TRP A 156 -11.51 16.09 -1.30
N GLY A 157 -10.92 17.27 -1.15
CA GLY A 157 -11.43 18.31 -0.26
C GLY A 157 -11.08 18.05 1.21
N ARG A 158 -11.21 19.09 2.03
CA ARG A 158 -10.83 19.04 3.46
C ARG A 158 -11.65 18.02 4.27
N GLU A 159 -12.91 17.80 3.90
CA GLU A 159 -13.82 16.86 4.58
C GLU A 159 -13.88 15.47 3.93
N GLY A 160 -13.37 15.29 2.71
CA GLY A 160 -13.55 14.08 1.91
C GLY A 160 -12.58 12.94 2.23
N SER A 161 -11.70 13.09 3.21
CA SER A 161 -10.64 12.11 3.45
C SER A 161 -11.16 10.79 4.01
N ASP A 162 -12.26 10.78 4.78
CA ASP A 162 -12.89 9.55 5.31
C ASP A 162 -13.29 8.55 4.21
N GLU A 163 -13.47 9.04 2.99
CA GLU A 163 -13.83 8.19 1.86
C GLU A 163 -12.66 7.55 1.14
N ASN A 164 -11.46 8.10 1.31
CA ASN A 164 -10.32 7.79 0.44
C ASN A 164 -9.08 7.33 1.23
N LEU A 165 -8.91 7.81 2.46
CA LEU A 165 -7.81 7.44 3.35
C LEU A 165 -8.36 6.63 4.53
N ARG A 166 -7.84 5.43 4.73
CA ARG A 166 -8.11 4.56 5.87
C ARG A 166 -7.03 4.74 6.92
N ILE A 167 -7.44 4.83 8.19
CA ILE A 167 -6.57 4.86 9.36
C ILE A 167 -7.03 3.71 10.27
N SER A 168 -6.13 2.76 10.55
CA SER A 168 -6.36 1.69 11.51
C SER A 168 -5.30 1.66 12.60
N ILE A 169 -5.72 1.27 13.81
CA ILE A 169 -4.89 1.03 14.98
C ILE A 169 -5.08 -0.43 15.39
N VAL A 170 -4.01 -1.22 15.28
CA VAL A 170 -4.00 -2.61 15.69
C VAL A 170 -3.34 -2.75 17.06
N THR A 171 -4.13 -3.07 18.07
CA THR A 171 -3.68 -3.19 19.48
C THR A 171 -3.41 -4.64 19.87
N GLY A 172 -2.75 -4.86 21.02
CA GLY A 172 -2.54 -6.21 21.56
C GLY A 172 -1.62 -7.07 20.69
N VAL A 173 -0.64 -6.44 20.05
CA VAL A 173 0.30 -7.06 19.11
C VAL A 173 1.45 -7.80 19.80
N SER A 174 1.63 -7.55 21.11
CA SER A 174 2.64 -8.21 21.94
C SER A 174 2.11 -8.40 23.36
N VAL A 175 2.24 -9.61 23.90
CA VAL A 175 2.02 -9.90 25.33
C VAL A 175 3.11 -9.25 26.19
N LYS A 176 4.35 -9.21 25.68
CA LYS A 176 5.51 -8.61 26.39
C LYS A 176 5.42 -7.09 26.46
N HIS A 177 4.88 -6.47 25.42
CA HIS A 177 4.66 -5.03 25.33
C HIS A 177 3.15 -4.74 25.20
N PRO A 178 2.39 -4.80 26.31
CA PRO A 178 0.92 -4.81 26.28
C PRO A 178 0.29 -3.52 25.74
N PHE A 179 1.03 -2.41 25.73
CA PHE A 179 0.58 -1.13 25.19
C PHE A 179 1.12 -0.86 23.78
N ALA A 180 1.89 -1.77 23.19
CA ALA A 180 2.32 -1.64 21.82
C ALA A 180 1.12 -1.74 20.87
N TYR A 181 1.16 -0.96 19.81
CA TYR A 181 0.16 -0.98 18.74
C TYR A 181 0.81 -0.65 17.39
N SER A 182 0.14 -1.03 16.31
CA SER A 182 0.51 -0.59 14.96
C SER A 182 -0.49 0.40 14.43
N MET A 183 0.00 1.54 13.95
CA MET A 183 -0.78 2.47 13.13
C MET A 183 -0.65 2.07 11.67
N HIS A 184 -1.74 2.06 10.91
CA HIS A 184 -1.73 1.74 9.49
C HIS A 184 -2.56 2.75 8.71
N ILE A 185 -1.96 3.26 7.63
CA ILE A 185 -2.46 4.29 6.75
C ILE A 185 -2.51 3.71 5.35
N GLY A 186 -3.67 3.72 4.70
CA GLY A 186 -3.83 3.12 3.38
C GLY A 186 -5.10 3.59 2.69
N PRO A 187 -5.45 3.03 1.52
CA PRO A 187 -6.72 3.32 0.87
C PRO A 187 -7.90 2.77 1.67
N VAL A 188 -9.08 3.35 1.47
CA VAL A 188 -10.33 2.68 1.85
C VAL A 188 -10.66 1.64 0.79
N TYR A 189 -10.82 0.38 1.21
CA TYR A 189 -11.16 -0.73 0.33
C TYR A 189 -12.66 -0.77 0.04
N ARG A 190 -13.08 -0.64 -1.23
CA ARG A 190 -14.48 -0.45 -1.64
C ARG A 190 -14.81 -1.23 -2.92
N THR A 191 -16.00 -1.80 -2.99
CA THR A 191 -16.49 -2.64 -4.12
C THR A 191 -16.88 -1.87 -5.39
N ARG A 192 -16.93 -0.53 -5.38
CA ARG A 192 -17.62 0.25 -6.43
C ARG A 192 -16.94 0.22 -7.81
N ASP A 193 -15.69 -0.23 -7.90
CA ASP A 193 -14.90 -0.31 -9.14
C ASP A 193 -14.76 -1.75 -9.70
N GLU A 194 -15.68 -2.65 -9.36
CA GLU A 194 -15.70 -3.99 -9.95
C GLU A 194 -16.12 -3.96 -11.43
N ARG A 195 -15.17 -3.62 -12.31
CA ARG A 195 -15.06 -4.38 -13.56
C ARG A 195 -14.62 -5.78 -13.14
N SER A 196 -15.48 -6.77 -13.37
CA SER A 196 -15.15 -8.16 -13.08
C SER A 196 -13.78 -8.54 -13.67
N GLY A 197 -12.91 -9.16 -12.88
CA GLY A 197 -11.59 -9.62 -13.32
C GLY A 197 -10.43 -8.64 -13.17
N ILE A 198 -10.62 -7.44 -12.61
CA ILE A 198 -9.51 -6.52 -12.33
C ILE A 198 -8.88 -6.82 -10.95
N THR A 199 -7.57 -7.04 -10.95
CA THR A 199 -6.76 -7.07 -9.73
C THR A 199 -6.26 -5.66 -9.43
N PHE A 200 -6.30 -5.23 -8.18
CA PHE A 200 -5.66 -3.98 -7.78
C PHE A 200 -4.54 -4.23 -6.77
N THR A 201 -3.47 -3.46 -6.90
CA THR A 201 -2.41 -3.39 -5.89
C THR A 201 -2.67 -2.18 -5.01
N THR A 202 -2.73 -2.41 -3.69
CA THR A 202 -2.81 -1.32 -2.74
C THR A 202 -1.46 -1.01 -2.16
N LEU A 203 -1.22 0.28 -1.96
CA LEU A 203 -0.07 0.72 -1.21
C LEU A 203 -0.53 1.38 0.08
N SER A 204 0.04 0.88 1.18
CA SER A 204 -0.15 1.38 2.53
C SER A 204 1.19 1.59 3.23
N ARG A 205 1.13 2.27 4.37
CA ARG A 205 2.25 2.47 5.30
C ARG A 205 1.78 2.11 6.70
N TYR A 206 2.63 1.46 7.46
CA TYR A 206 2.35 1.19 8.87
C TYR A 206 3.56 1.55 9.73
N MET A 207 3.31 1.73 11.03
CA MET A 207 4.32 1.99 12.03
C MET A 207 3.95 1.28 13.33
N ARG A 208 4.85 0.44 13.83
CA ARG A 208 4.77 -0.09 15.19
C ARG A 208 5.20 1.00 16.17
N LEU A 209 4.43 1.17 17.23
CA LEU A 209 4.67 2.11 18.31
C LEU A 209 4.73 1.33 19.62
N ASP A 210 5.91 1.28 20.23
CA ASP A 210 6.16 0.61 21.50
C ASP A 210 5.88 1.56 22.66
N ALA A 211 4.59 1.84 22.89
CA ALA A 211 4.19 2.72 23.98
C ALA A 211 4.50 2.09 25.34
N SER A 212 4.99 2.91 26.28
CA SER A 212 5.28 2.48 27.66
C SER A 212 4.05 2.53 28.57
N THR A 213 3.05 3.34 28.23
CA THR A 213 1.78 3.47 28.96
C THR A 213 0.61 3.53 27.98
N PRO A 214 -0.62 3.19 28.41
CA PRO A 214 -1.78 3.25 27.55
C PRO A 214 -2.38 4.67 27.43
N ASP A 215 -1.89 5.63 28.24
CA ASP A 215 -2.59 6.88 28.53
C ASP A 215 -2.86 7.72 27.29
N ASN A 216 -1.88 7.85 26.39
CA ASN A 216 -2.03 8.67 25.18
C ASN A 216 -3.09 8.10 24.23
N LEU A 217 -3.05 6.78 23.96
CA LEU A 217 -4.00 6.14 23.07
C LEU A 217 -5.39 6.07 23.72
N ASN A 218 -5.48 5.65 24.99
CA ASN A 218 -6.76 5.54 25.70
C ASN A 218 -7.41 6.91 25.89
N GLY A 219 -6.64 7.95 26.21
CA GLY A 219 -7.13 9.32 26.32
C GLY A 219 -7.70 9.82 24.99
N PHE A 220 -6.99 9.58 23.89
CA PHE A 220 -7.48 9.88 22.55
C PHE A 220 -8.76 9.11 22.20
N LEU A 221 -8.79 7.80 22.41
CA LEU A 221 -9.95 6.96 22.09
C LEU A 221 -11.17 7.33 22.92
N GLY A 222 -10.98 7.65 24.21
CA GLY A 222 -12.05 8.12 25.08
C GLY A 222 -12.60 9.49 24.64
N ALA A 223 -11.74 10.42 24.23
CA ALA A 223 -12.16 11.70 23.67
C ALA A 223 -12.87 11.54 22.32
N TYR A 224 -12.37 10.64 21.46
CA TYR A 224 -12.97 10.35 20.15
C TYR A 224 -14.35 9.71 20.30
N GLN A 225 -14.51 8.78 21.25
CA GLN A 225 -15.80 8.16 21.55
C GLN A 225 -16.85 9.19 21.98
N LYS A 226 -16.45 10.22 22.75
CA LYS A 226 -17.34 11.31 23.18
C LYS A 226 -17.67 12.28 22.04
N ALA A 227 -16.67 12.65 21.24
CA ALA A 227 -16.83 13.65 20.17
C ALA A 227 -17.43 13.09 18.88
N GLY A 228 -17.30 11.77 18.63
CA GLY A 228 -17.67 11.10 17.38
C GLY A 228 -16.82 11.49 16.17
N THR A 229 -15.85 12.39 16.37
CA THR A 229 -14.96 12.94 15.34
C THR A 229 -13.58 13.22 15.94
N PHE A 230 -12.57 13.31 15.08
CA PHE A 230 -11.23 13.76 15.45
C PHE A 230 -10.62 14.61 14.34
N ALA A 231 -9.69 15.49 14.68
CA ALA A 231 -8.90 16.23 13.70
C ALA A 231 -7.68 15.40 13.29
N PHE A 232 -7.44 15.29 11.99
CA PHE A 232 -6.26 14.63 11.43
C PHE A 232 -5.34 15.64 10.77
N ALA A 233 -4.05 15.63 11.13
CA ALA A 233 -3.08 16.64 10.70
C ALA A 233 -1.66 16.07 10.57
N PRO A 234 -0.77 16.71 9.80
CA PRO A 234 0.66 16.49 9.94
C PRO A 234 1.18 17.26 11.16
N ALA A 235 2.22 16.74 11.79
CA ALA A 235 2.96 17.42 12.85
C ALA A 235 4.46 17.29 12.61
N VAL A 236 5.21 18.26 13.12
CA VAL A 236 6.68 18.30 13.00
C VAL A 236 7.31 18.70 14.31
N ALA A 237 8.54 18.24 14.54
CA ALA A 237 9.33 18.73 15.67
C ALA A 237 9.64 20.22 15.49
N VAL A 238 9.47 21.00 16.55
CA VAL A 238 9.84 22.42 16.60
C VAL A 238 10.88 22.61 17.70
N PRO A 239 12.02 23.29 17.44
CA PRO A 239 13.02 23.55 18.45
C PRO A 239 12.44 24.16 19.73
N GLY A 240 12.80 23.61 20.89
CA GLY A 240 12.31 24.07 22.19
C GLY A 240 10.89 23.60 22.56
N LYS A 241 10.23 22.80 21.71
CA LYS A 241 8.97 22.13 22.07
C LYS A 241 9.22 20.67 22.44
N PRO A 242 8.64 20.18 23.56
CA PRO A 242 8.82 18.79 23.98
C PRO A 242 8.04 17.78 23.12
N PHE A 243 7.05 18.25 22.37
CA PHE A 243 6.18 17.43 21.53
C PHE A 243 6.09 18.01 20.12
N PRO A 244 5.83 17.19 19.09
CA PRO A 244 5.65 17.68 17.72
C PRO A 244 4.42 18.58 17.65
N VAL A 245 4.52 19.65 16.87
CA VAL A 245 3.48 20.67 16.73
C VAL A 245 2.66 20.38 15.48
N PRO A 246 1.33 20.19 15.59
CA PRO A 246 0.46 20.03 14.43
C PRO A 246 0.41 21.27 13.55
N MET A 247 0.36 21.07 12.24
CA MET A 247 0.04 22.11 11.27
C MET A 247 -1.49 22.29 11.21
N LEU A 248 -2.01 23.18 12.04
CA LEU A 248 -3.47 23.35 12.23
C LEU A 248 -4.20 23.80 10.96
N ASP A 249 -3.51 24.52 10.06
CA ASP A 249 -4.04 24.94 8.77
C ASP A 249 -4.31 23.76 7.81
N LEU A 250 -3.73 22.59 8.07
CA LEU A 250 -3.88 21.37 7.28
C LEU A 250 -4.80 20.32 7.92
N ILE A 251 -5.54 20.70 8.98
CA ILE A 251 -6.49 19.80 9.62
C ILE A 251 -7.55 19.31 8.63
N GLN A 252 -7.75 18.00 8.60
CA GLN A 252 -8.83 17.30 7.94
C GLN A 252 -9.69 16.61 9.02
N PRO A 253 -10.96 17.01 9.22
CA PRO A 253 -11.83 16.34 10.18
C PRO A 253 -12.15 14.91 9.72
N ARG A 254 -12.20 13.98 10.67
CA ARG A 254 -12.40 12.55 10.45
C ARG A 254 -13.46 12.01 11.38
N ARG A 255 -14.28 11.09 10.87
CA ARG A 255 -15.27 10.32 11.65
C ARG A 255 -14.92 8.84 11.71
N ARG A 256 -14.10 8.32 10.80
CA ARG A 256 -13.77 6.90 10.71
C ARG A 256 -12.36 6.61 11.17
N LEU A 257 -12.26 5.81 12.23
CA LEU A 257 -11.04 5.19 12.74
C LEU A 257 -11.33 3.72 13.03
N GLU A 258 -10.48 2.82 12.54
CA GLU A 258 -10.62 1.40 12.83
C GLU A 258 -9.68 1.01 13.97
N VAL A 259 -10.22 0.60 15.11
CA VAL A 259 -9.42 0.10 16.24
C VAL A 259 -9.71 -1.39 16.38
N ARG A 260 -8.69 -2.22 16.19
CA ARG A 260 -8.86 -3.68 16.10
C ARG A 260 -7.80 -4.38 16.94
N PRO A 261 -8.15 -5.38 17.74
CA PRO A 261 -7.14 -6.19 18.42
C PRO A 261 -6.50 -7.17 17.42
N ALA A 262 -5.19 -7.36 17.53
CA ALA A 262 -4.39 -8.17 16.62
C ALA A 262 -4.92 -9.61 16.47
N TRP A 263 -5.46 -10.21 17.53
CA TRP A 263 -5.99 -11.57 17.50
C TRP A 263 -7.14 -11.79 16.50
N THR A 264 -7.80 -10.71 16.05
CA THR A 264 -8.91 -10.74 15.09
C THR A 264 -8.48 -10.62 13.63
N ILE A 265 -7.19 -10.37 13.36
CA ILE A 265 -6.66 -10.17 12.00
C ILE A 265 -6.39 -11.55 11.36
N ASP A 266 -6.95 -11.79 10.17
CA ASP A 266 -6.78 -13.06 9.45
C ASP A 266 -5.78 -12.94 8.28
N GLU A 267 -5.43 -14.06 7.67
CA GLU A 267 -4.47 -14.22 6.56
C GLU A 267 -4.82 -13.47 5.26
N ASN A 268 -6.07 -13.07 5.09
CA ASN A 268 -6.57 -12.31 3.93
C ASN A 268 -7.07 -10.92 4.33
N ASP A 269 -6.81 -10.51 5.56
CA ASP A 269 -7.14 -9.18 6.05
C ASP A 269 -6.09 -8.15 5.58
N PRO A 270 -6.48 -6.94 5.12
CA PRO A 270 -5.51 -5.92 4.75
C PRO A 270 -4.57 -5.48 5.89
N ASP A 271 -5.03 -5.57 7.14
CA ASP A 271 -4.17 -5.31 8.31
C ASP A 271 -3.20 -6.46 8.59
N MET A 272 -3.23 -7.59 7.86
CA MET A 272 -2.16 -8.61 7.94
C MET A 272 -0.78 -7.99 7.70
N SER A 273 -0.70 -6.94 6.88
CA SER A 273 0.53 -6.18 6.60
C SER A 273 1.19 -5.57 7.85
N VAL A 274 0.47 -5.40 8.95
CA VAL A 274 1.01 -4.85 10.21
C VAL A 274 1.50 -5.92 11.18
N ILE A 275 1.19 -7.20 10.90
CA ILE A 275 1.56 -8.35 11.72
C ILE A 275 2.95 -8.82 11.32
N GLN A 276 3.81 -9.05 12.30
CA GLN A 276 5.16 -9.59 12.08
C GLN A 276 5.18 -11.11 12.32
N ASP A 277 6.17 -11.79 11.76
CA ASP A 277 6.35 -13.24 11.86
C ASP A 277 6.73 -13.73 13.27
N ASP A 278 7.31 -12.83 14.07
CA ASP A 278 7.73 -13.01 15.45
C ASP A 278 6.79 -12.36 16.47
N ASP A 279 5.64 -11.84 16.03
CA ASP A 279 4.63 -11.29 16.92
C ASP A 279 4.09 -12.35 17.88
N ASP A 280 3.76 -11.89 19.10
CA ASP A 280 3.11 -12.68 20.15
C ASP A 280 1.84 -11.94 20.62
N PRO A 281 0.77 -11.97 19.81
CA PRO A 281 -0.43 -11.18 20.07
C PRO A 281 -1.15 -11.65 21.33
N PHE A 282 -1.74 -10.71 22.06
CA PHE A 282 -2.64 -11.04 23.16
C PHE A 282 -3.91 -11.71 22.63
N ILE A 283 -4.14 -12.96 23.06
CA ILE A 283 -5.33 -13.75 22.74
C ILE A 283 -6.20 -13.83 24.01
N PRO A 284 -7.45 -13.34 23.98
CA PRO A 284 -8.35 -13.46 25.13
C PRO A 284 -8.66 -14.91 25.50
N ASP A 285 -8.90 -15.14 26.80
CA ASP A 285 -9.34 -16.44 27.31
C ASP A 285 -10.59 -16.94 26.58
N GLY A 286 -10.61 -18.24 26.27
CA GLY A 286 -11.71 -18.87 25.53
C GLY A 286 -11.56 -18.87 24.00
N GLN A 287 -10.56 -18.16 23.44
CA GLN A 287 -10.26 -18.26 22.01
C GLN A 287 -9.26 -19.37 21.70
N THR A 288 -9.76 -20.47 21.13
CA THR A 288 -8.97 -21.68 20.83
C THR A 288 -8.27 -21.63 19.47
N ASP A 289 -8.91 -21.01 18.46
CA ASP A 289 -8.38 -20.85 17.09
C ASP A 289 -8.50 -19.38 16.61
N PRO A 290 -7.72 -18.44 17.18
CA PRO A 290 -7.78 -17.04 16.76
C PRO A 290 -7.21 -16.86 15.34
N PRO A 291 -7.87 -16.07 14.48
CA PRO A 291 -7.44 -15.82 13.09
C PRO A 291 -5.97 -15.41 12.93
N VAL A 292 -5.42 -14.68 13.91
CA VAL A 292 -4.04 -14.18 13.85
C VAL A 292 -2.98 -15.28 13.71
N ARG A 293 -3.28 -16.51 14.14
CA ARG A 293 -2.35 -17.64 13.96
C ARG A 293 -2.09 -17.92 12.49
N ARG A 294 -3.13 -17.83 11.66
CA ARG A 294 -3.02 -17.99 10.21
C ARG A 294 -2.28 -16.82 9.57
N ALA A 295 -2.56 -15.59 10.02
CA ALA A 295 -1.84 -14.40 9.58
C ALA A 295 -0.32 -14.51 9.85
N ILE A 296 0.08 -14.91 11.06
CA ILE A 296 1.49 -15.10 11.43
C ILE A 296 2.12 -16.23 10.62
N ALA A 297 1.42 -17.36 10.45
CA ALA A 297 1.91 -18.48 9.64
C ALA A 297 2.19 -18.05 8.20
N LYS A 298 1.27 -17.31 7.57
CA LYS A 298 1.44 -16.79 6.22
C LYS A 298 2.58 -15.75 6.13
N MET A 299 2.79 -14.93 7.16
CA MET A 299 3.93 -14.00 7.21
C MET A 299 5.28 -14.75 7.29
N ARG A 300 5.34 -15.86 8.04
CA ARG A 300 6.52 -16.75 8.07
C ARG A 300 6.79 -17.40 6.72
N GLU A 301 5.75 -17.83 6.01
CA GLU A 301 5.88 -18.37 4.65
C GLU A 301 6.50 -17.34 3.69
N PHE A 302 5.99 -16.10 3.69
CA PHE A 302 6.53 -15.02 2.89
C PHE A 302 8.00 -14.73 3.21
N ARG A 303 8.39 -14.68 4.48
CA ARG A 303 9.80 -14.45 4.86
C ARG A 303 10.72 -15.63 4.52
N SER A 304 10.19 -16.85 4.54
CA SER A 304 10.96 -18.06 4.21
C SER A 304 11.16 -18.30 2.71
N GLY A 305 10.55 -17.47 1.84
CA GLY A 305 10.62 -17.60 0.38
C GLY A 305 9.86 -18.81 -0.17
N LYS A 306 8.90 -19.36 0.59
CA LYS A 306 8.09 -20.54 0.21
C LYS A 306 6.75 -20.18 -0.44
N ALA A 307 6.55 -18.91 -0.80
CA ALA A 307 5.33 -18.41 -1.43
C ALA A 307 5.37 -18.51 -2.96
#